data_AF-A0A7S0EVK8-F1
#
_entry.id   AF-A0A7S0EVK8-F1
#
_cell.length_a   1.000
_cell.length_b   1.000
_cell.length_c   1.000
_cell.angle_alpha   90.00
_cell.angle_beta   90.00
_cell.angle_gamma   90.00
#
_symmetry.space_group_name_H-M   'P 1'
#
loop_
_entity.id
_entity.type
_entity.pdbx_description
1 polymer ?
#
loop_
_entity_poly.entity_id
_entity_poly.type
_entity_poly.pdbx_seq_one_letter_code
_entity_poly.pdbx_strand_id
1 'polypeptide(L)'
;WRSSHLSSSASPMFHERRQAAARAAKGSSPLDEDDNLHRALKEVAATMEGTPRRSPFRPFPSLTLVGTPRFRPFRNVWMLEELRDVLPAEVGFRYEHVAAAPQSDEARAHHPMGKVPSLLVQEGTCEGDFTLIESAAIN
;
A
#
# COMPACT_ATOMS: atom_id res chain seq x y z
N TRP A 1 99.97 12.88 -0.85
CA TRP A 1 99.48 12.80 0.53
C TRP A 1 97.99 13.10 0.55
N ARG A 2 97.23 12.29 1.30
CA ARG A 2 95.76 12.28 1.54
C ARG A 2 94.86 11.63 0.49
N SER A 3 94.53 10.36 0.80
CA SER A 3 93.32 9.64 0.39
C SER A 3 92.10 10.11 1.19
N SER A 4 90.91 10.06 0.58
CA SER A 4 89.64 9.87 1.31
C SER A 4 88.54 9.31 0.39
N HIS A 5 87.67 8.51 1.00
CA HIS A 5 86.86 7.43 0.47
C HIS A 5 85.55 7.80 -0.26
N LEU A 6 85.08 6.84 -1.06
CA LEU A 6 83.72 6.69 -1.57
C LEU A 6 82.68 6.51 -0.45
N SER A 7 81.42 6.94 -0.68
CA SER A 7 80.23 6.12 -0.41
C SER A 7 78.99 6.74 -1.06
N SER A 8 78.36 5.97 -1.96
CA SER A 8 77.05 6.25 -2.56
C SER A 8 76.00 5.47 -1.77
N SER A 9 75.04 6.17 -1.16
CA SER A 9 73.88 5.55 -0.51
C SER A 9 72.64 5.67 -1.41
N ALA A 10 72.24 4.55 -2.02
CA ALA A 10 70.94 4.41 -2.67
C ALA A 10 69.86 4.02 -1.64
N SER A 11 68.75 4.75 -1.64
CA SER A 11 67.63 4.63 -0.70
C SER A 11 66.83 3.32 -0.81
N PRO A 12 66.41 2.70 0.30
CA PRO A 12 65.44 1.60 0.29
C PRO A 12 64.02 2.16 0.52
N MET A 13 63.31 2.56 -0.54
CA MET A 13 61.95 3.14 -0.41
C MET A 13 60.89 2.45 -1.29
N PHE A 14 61.03 1.14 -1.57
CA PHE A 14 60.07 0.41 -2.42
C PHE A 14 59.59 -0.95 -1.87
N HIS A 15 60.10 -1.41 -0.72
CA HIS A 15 59.72 -2.73 -0.18
C HIS A 15 58.57 -2.69 0.85
N GLU A 16 58.42 -1.61 1.63
CA GLU A 16 57.39 -1.53 2.68
C GLU A 16 55.97 -1.29 2.15
N ARG A 17 55.80 -0.60 1.02
CA ARG A 17 54.46 -0.30 0.48
C ARG A 17 53.73 -1.52 -0.10
N ARG A 18 54.46 -2.57 -0.49
CA ARG A 18 53.84 -3.81 -1.01
C ARG A 18 53.27 -4.70 0.09
N GLN A 19 53.83 -4.67 1.29
CA GLN A 19 53.36 -5.51 2.40
C GLN A 19 52.15 -4.91 3.14
N ALA A 20 51.99 -3.59 3.13
CA ALA A 20 50.80 -2.92 3.68
C ALA A 20 49.54 -3.16 2.81
N ALA A 21 49.68 -3.16 1.48
CA ALA A 21 48.58 -3.42 0.55
C ALA A 21 48.10 -4.89 0.59
N ALA A 22 49.00 -5.84 0.89
CA ALA A 22 48.66 -7.27 0.95
C ALA A 22 47.91 -7.68 2.24
N ARG A 23 47.95 -6.86 3.30
CA ARG A 23 47.23 -7.13 4.56
C ARG A 23 45.82 -6.54 4.60
N ALA A 24 45.54 -5.51 3.81
CA ALA A 24 44.20 -4.91 3.72
C ALA A 24 43.21 -5.74 2.86
N ALA A 25 43.71 -6.64 2.01
CA ALA A 25 42.87 -7.47 1.13
C ALA A 25 42.44 -8.81 1.76
N LYS A 26 42.64 -9.00 3.08
CA LYS A 26 42.35 -10.25 3.79
C LYS A 26 41.31 -10.00 4.87
N GLY A 27 40.08 -9.69 4.45
CA GLY A 27 39.04 -9.24 5.38
C GLY A 27 37.64 -9.15 4.79
N SER A 28 37.18 -10.21 4.13
CA SER A 28 35.80 -10.72 4.14
C SER A 28 35.76 -11.89 3.17
N SER A 29 35.46 -13.08 3.69
CA SER A 29 35.14 -14.20 2.82
C SER A 29 33.81 -13.89 2.13
N PRO A 30 33.59 -14.26 0.85
CA PRO A 30 32.29 -14.09 0.18
C PRO A 30 31.12 -14.74 0.94
N LEU A 31 31.41 -15.72 1.80
CA LEU A 31 30.43 -16.37 2.66
C LEU A 31 30.01 -15.51 3.88
N ASP A 32 30.86 -14.58 4.32
CA ASP A 32 30.57 -13.70 5.47
C ASP A 32 29.58 -12.59 5.10
N GLU A 33 29.52 -12.17 3.83
CA GLU A 33 28.58 -11.16 3.33
C GLU A 33 27.16 -11.72 3.23
N ASP A 34 27.02 -12.97 2.75
CA ASP A 34 25.75 -13.67 2.65
C ASP A 34 25.14 -13.96 4.03
N ASP A 35 25.97 -14.33 5.00
CA ASP A 35 25.55 -14.55 6.40
C ASP A 35 25.10 -13.25 7.07
N ASN A 36 25.77 -12.14 6.77
CA ASN A 36 25.38 -10.81 7.24
C ASN A 36 24.05 -10.37 6.63
N LEU A 37 23.82 -10.63 5.35
CA LEU A 37 22.56 -10.33 4.67
C LEU A 37 21.41 -11.16 5.25
N HIS A 38 21.63 -12.46 5.50
CA HIS A 38 20.61 -13.32 6.11
C HIS A 38 20.30 -12.93 7.56
N ARG A 39 21.30 -12.49 8.33
CA ARG A 39 21.08 -11.94 9.68
C ARG A 39 20.30 -10.63 9.63
N ALA A 40 20.67 -9.70 8.75
CA ALA A 40 19.98 -8.43 8.59
C ALA A 40 18.52 -8.62 8.16
N LEU A 41 18.24 -9.55 7.24
CA LEU A 41 16.89 -9.90 6.83
C LEU A 41 16.07 -10.55 7.96
N LYS A 42 16.69 -11.39 8.79
CA LYS A 42 16.04 -11.96 9.98
C LYS A 42 15.75 -10.91 11.05
N GLU A 43 16.64 -9.95 11.27
CA GLU A 43 16.42 -8.84 12.21
C GLU A 43 15.31 -7.89 11.73
N VAL A 44 15.27 -7.57 10.43
CA VAL A 44 14.17 -6.81 9.82
C VAL A 44 12.85 -7.58 9.93
N ALA A 45 12.85 -8.89 9.64
CA ALA A 45 11.67 -9.72 9.77
C ALA A 45 11.17 -9.82 11.22
N ALA A 46 12.07 -9.98 12.19
CA ALA A 46 11.75 -9.99 13.62
C ALA A 46 11.22 -8.64 14.12
N THR A 47 11.71 -7.53 13.57
CA THR A 47 11.18 -6.18 13.87
C THR A 47 9.79 -5.95 13.27
N MET A 48 9.46 -6.68 12.19
CA MET A 48 8.15 -6.59 11.51
C MET A 48 7.05 -7.46 12.15
N GLU A 49 7.35 -8.28 13.16
CA GLU A 49 6.33 -9.11 13.84
C GLU A 49 5.32 -8.31 14.68
N GLY A 50 5.56 -7.01 14.92
CA GLY A 50 4.66 -6.14 15.68
C GLY A 50 3.83 -5.13 14.86
N THR A 51 4.06 -5.02 13.55
CA THR A 51 3.27 -4.10 12.72
C THR A 51 2.11 -4.89 12.12
N PRO A 52 0.84 -4.55 12.40
CA PRO A 52 -0.27 -5.21 11.72
C PRO A 52 -0.06 -4.99 10.23
N ARG A 53 0.14 -6.07 9.48
CA ARG A 53 0.06 -6.04 8.02
C ARG A 53 -1.35 -5.58 7.71
N ARG A 54 -1.55 -4.26 7.56
CA ARG A 54 -2.72 -3.73 6.87
C ARG A 54 -2.68 -4.44 5.53
N SER A 55 -3.65 -5.32 5.31
CA SER A 55 -3.86 -5.90 3.99
C SER A 55 -3.78 -4.75 2.99
N PRO A 56 -2.93 -4.83 1.95
CA PRO A 56 -2.91 -3.80 0.92
C PRO A 56 -4.28 -3.67 0.23
N PHE A 57 -5.12 -4.69 0.38
CA PHE A 57 -6.52 -4.67 -0.01
C PHE A 57 -7.35 -4.11 1.14
N ARG A 58 -7.83 -2.87 0.98
CA ARG A 58 -9.00 -2.42 1.73
C ARG A 58 -10.19 -3.28 1.30
N PRO A 59 -11.04 -3.74 2.24
CA PRO A 59 -12.30 -4.37 1.87
C PRO A 59 -13.15 -3.36 1.09
N PHE A 60 -13.95 -3.84 0.15
CA PHE A 60 -14.92 -2.99 -0.54
C PHE A 60 -15.89 -2.36 0.47
N PRO A 61 -16.27 -1.09 0.29
CA PRO A 61 -17.29 -0.50 1.13
C PRO A 61 -18.63 -1.22 0.92
N SER A 62 -19.42 -1.31 1.98
CA SER A 62 -20.82 -1.71 1.86
C SER A 62 -21.62 -0.56 1.25
N LEU A 63 -22.49 -0.89 0.29
CA LEU A 63 -23.29 0.07 -0.46
C LEU A 63 -24.77 -0.22 -0.25
N THR A 64 -25.55 0.80 0.09
CA THR A 64 -27.03 0.71 0.14
C THR A 64 -27.64 1.80 -0.73
N LEU A 65 -28.30 1.41 -1.82
CA LEU A 65 -29.04 2.32 -2.69
C LEU A 65 -30.49 2.41 -2.24
N VAL A 66 -30.96 3.63 -1.97
CA VAL A 66 -32.33 3.91 -1.55
C VAL A 66 -33.09 4.58 -2.69
N GLY A 67 -34.21 3.98 -3.08
CA GLY A 67 -35.14 4.52 -4.07
C GLY A 67 -35.63 3.47 -5.06
N THR A 68 -36.83 3.67 -5.62
CA THR A 68 -37.40 2.75 -6.61
C THR A 68 -36.99 3.08 -8.06
N PRO A 69 -36.79 2.07 -8.94
CA PRO A 69 -36.56 2.26 -10.38
C PRO A 69 -37.69 2.98 -11.12
N ARG A 70 -38.86 3.17 -10.50
CA ARG A 70 -39.97 3.95 -11.07
C ARG A 70 -39.65 5.43 -11.23
N PHE A 71 -38.65 5.96 -10.52
CA PHE A 71 -38.25 7.38 -10.56
C PHE A 71 -36.81 7.56 -11.05
N ARG A 72 -36.15 8.64 -10.61
CA ARG A 72 -34.73 8.94 -10.88
C ARG A 72 -33.73 7.80 -10.56
N PRO A 73 -33.94 6.94 -9.55
CA PRO A 73 -33.01 5.86 -9.23
C PRO A 73 -32.81 4.79 -10.31
N PHE A 74 -33.63 4.73 -11.37
CA PHE A 74 -33.51 3.70 -12.42
C PHE A 74 -32.08 3.51 -12.93
N ARG A 75 -31.39 4.61 -13.26
CA ARG A 75 -30.02 4.55 -13.80
C ARG A 75 -29.00 4.05 -12.80
N ASN A 76 -29.19 4.39 -11.51
CA ASN A 76 -28.31 3.97 -10.44
C ASN A 76 -28.49 2.49 -10.14
N VAL A 77 -29.73 2.00 -10.14
CA VAL A 77 -30.03 0.57 -10.03
C VAL A 77 -29.36 -0.17 -11.18
N TRP A 78 -29.60 0.24 -12.43
CA TRP A 78 -28.98 -0.42 -13.57
C TRP A 78 -27.44 -0.41 -13.47
N MET A 79 -26.81 0.74 -13.23
CA MET A 79 -25.36 0.81 -13.09
C MET A 79 -24.81 -0.17 -12.03
N LEU A 80 -25.42 -0.24 -10.85
CA LEU A 80 -24.95 -1.12 -9.78
C LEU A 80 -25.20 -2.60 -10.10
N GLU A 81 -26.29 -2.93 -10.78
CA GLU A 81 -26.54 -4.29 -11.30
C GLU A 81 -25.47 -4.69 -12.33
N GLU A 82 -25.12 -3.80 -13.28
CA GLU A 82 -24.05 -4.07 -14.26
C GLU A 82 -22.69 -4.26 -13.60
N LEU A 83 -22.34 -3.41 -12.62
CA LEU A 83 -21.10 -3.58 -11.88
C LEU A 83 -21.07 -4.91 -11.12
N ARG A 84 -22.19 -5.33 -10.54
CA ARG A 84 -22.28 -6.62 -9.87
C ARG A 84 -22.08 -7.80 -10.83
N ASP A 85 -22.56 -7.67 -12.06
CA ASP A 85 -22.48 -8.73 -13.06
C ASP A 85 -21.13 -8.77 -13.79
N VAL A 86 -20.48 -7.62 -13.99
CA VAL A 86 -19.20 -7.49 -14.72
C VAL A 86 -17.97 -7.65 -13.82
N LEU A 87 -18.04 -7.26 -12.55
CA LEU A 87 -16.89 -7.35 -11.65
C LEU A 87 -16.60 -8.80 -11.24
N PRO A 88 -15.32 -9.21 -11.21
CA PRO A 88 -14.93 -10.54 -10.74
C PRO A 88 -15.38 -10.81 -9.30
N ALA A 89 -15.71 -12.06 -8.98
CA ALA A 89 -16.19 -12.45 -7.65
C ALA A 89 -15.17 -12.17 -6.53
N GLU A 90 -13.88 -12.18 -6.86
CA GLU A 90 -12.76 -11.89 -5.96
C GLU A 90 -12.73 -10.44 -5.51
N VAL A 91 -13.36 -9.54 -6.29
CA VAL A 91 -13.58 -8.14 -5.91
C VAL A 91 -14.58 -8.05 -4.75
N GLY A 92 -15.52 -9.00 -4.63
CA GLY A 92 -16.46 -9.01 -3.51
C GLY A 92 -17.46 -7.86 -3.51
N PHE A 93 -17.67 -7.20 -4.66
CA PHE A 93 -18.65 -6.13 -4.79
C PHE A 93 -20.06 -6.63 -4.53
N ARG A 94 -20.76 -5.97 -3.60
CA ARG A 94 -22.17 -6.22 -3.27
C ARG A 94 -22.81 -4.91 -2.84
N TYR A 95 -24.09 -4.76 -3.15
CA TYR A 95 -24.89 -3.64 -2.67
C TYR A 95 -26.29 -4.12 -2.29
N GLU A 96 -26.91 -3.42 -1.35
CA GLU A 96 -28.31 -3.58 -0.97
C GLU A 96 -29.18 -2.55 -1.71
N HIS A 97 -30.35 -2.97 -2.16
CA HIS A 97 -31.33 -2.08 -2.78
C HIS A 97 -32.58 -1.96 -1.92
N VAL A 98 -32.82 -0.76 -1.38
CA VAL A 98 -34.00 -0.44 -0.57
C VAL A 98 -35.00 0.32 -1.45
N ALA A 99 -36.12 -0.33 -1.78
CA ALA A 99 -37.18 0.31 -2.55
C ALA A 99 -37.95 1.33 -1.68
N ALA A 100 -37.75 2.62 -1.98
CA ALA A 100 -38.45 3.72 -1.30
C ALA A 100 -38.99 4.74 -2.30
N ALA A 101 -40.14 5.35 -2.00
CA ALA A 101 -40.67 6.48 -2.77
C ALA A 101 -39.99 7.80 -2.31
N PRO A 102 -39.89 8.82 -3.18
CA PRO A 102 -39.44 10.15 -2.75
C PRO A 102 -40.31 10.65 -1.60
N GLN A 103 -39.70 11.32 -0.61
CA GLN A 103 -40.41 11.88 0.55
C GLN A 103 -41.19 10.85 1.40
N SER A 104 -40.90 9.56 1.27
CA SER A 104 -41.40 8.52 2.18
C SER A 104 -40.63 8.53 3.51
N ASP A 105 -41.19 7.90 4.53
CA ASP A 105 -40.53 7.75 5.82
C ASP A 105 -39.30 6.84 5.70
N GLU A 106 -39.37 5.82 4.83
CA GLU A 106 -38.23 4.98 4.46
C GLU A 106 -37.11 5.83 3.85
N ALA A 107 -37.41 6.73 2.91
CA ALA A 107 -36.41 7.63 2.34
C ALA A 107 -35.84 8.60 3.39
N ARG A 108 -36.67 9.08 4.32
CA ARG A 108 -36.23 9.99 5.40
C ARG A 108 -35.37 9.31 6.46
N ALA A 109 -35.56 8.02 6.69
CA ALA A 109 -34.71 7.23 7.56
C ALA A 109 -33.24 7.22 7.09
N HIS A 110 -33.01 7.38 5.79
CA HIS A 110 -31.69 7.37 5.18
C HIS A 110 -31.15 8.77 4.85
N HIS A 111 -32.02 9.72 4.48
CA HIS A 111 -31.60 11.09 4.19
C HIS A 111 -32.67 12.09 4.66
N PRO A 112 -32.34 13.11 5.50
CA PRO A 112 -33.34 13.98 6.13
C PRO A 112 -34.32 14.66 5.16
N MET A 113 -33.85 14.99 3.95
CA MET A 113 -34.71 15.62 2.94
C MET A 113 -35.60 14.62 2.18
N GLY A 114 -35.58 13.31 2.49
CA GLY A 114 -36.35 12.28 1.78
C GLY A 114 -36.04 12.21 0.28
N LYS A 115 -34.81 12.55 -0.12
CA LYS A 115 -34.37 12.54 -1.52
C LYS A 115 -34.09 11.10 -1.96
N VAL A 116 -34.48 10.76 -3.19
CA VAL A 116 -34.08 9.54 -3.88
C VAL A 116 -33.58 9.89 -5.29
N PRO A 117 -32.50 9.26 -5.78
CA PRO A 117 -31.68 8.25 -5.11
C PRO A 117 -30.82 8.82 -3.97
N SER A 118 -30.53 7.97 -2.99
CA SER A 118 -29.53 8.19 -1.95
C SER A 118 -28.66 6.94 -1.84
N LEU A 119 -27.35 7.06 -1.98
CA LEU A 119 -26.40 5.96 -1.87
C LEU A 119 -25.60 6.11 -0.59
N LEU A 120 -25.79 5.17 0.35
CA LEU A 120 -25.00 5.08 1.56
C LEU A 120 -23.74 4.28 1.23
N VAL A 121 -22.59 4.82 1.62
CA VAL A 121 -21.27 4.19 1.46
C VAL A 121 -20.69 4.00 2.85
N GLN A 122 -20.36 2.75 3.20
CA GLN A 122 -19.85 2.42 4.52
C GLN A 122 -18.53 1.64 4.42
N GLU A 123 -17.45 2.19 4.97
CA GLU A 123 -16.12 1.55 4.96
C GLU A 123 -15.93 0.54 6.10
N GLY A 124 -16.92 0.42 7.00
CA GLY A 124 -16.82 -0.39 8.22
C GLY A 124 -16.02 0.29 9.34
N THR A 125 -15.51 1.50 9.08
CA THR A 125 -14.99 2.42 10.09
C THR A 125 -15.89 3.65 10.12
N CYS A 126 -16.29 4.13 11.30
CA CYS A 126 -17.21 5.27 11.42
C CYS A 126 -16.68 6.57 10.79
N GLU A 127 -15.37 6.67 10.52
CA GLU A 127 -14.73 7.84 9.93
C GLU A 127 -14.89 7.93 8.40
N GLY A 128 -15.28 6.83 7.74
CA GLY A 128 -15.38 6.75 6.27
C GLY A 128 -16.80 6.69 5.73
N ASP A 129 -17.83 6.72 6.58
CA ASP A 129 -19.22 6.58 6.16
C ASP A 129 -19.77 7.91 5.62
N PHE A 130 -20.40 7.87 4.45
CA PHE A 130 -21.05 9.05 3.86
C PHE A 130 -22.26 8.68 3.01
N THR A 131 -23.04 9.69 2.64
CA THR A 131 -24.21 9.54 1.77
C THR A 131 -24.05 10.42 0.53
N LEU A 132 -24.11 9.80 -0.65
CA LEU A 132 -24.19 10.49 -1.93
C LEU A 132 -25.64 10.70 -2.32
N ILE A 133 -25.93 11.90 -2.79
CA ILE A 133 -27.25 12.29 -3.31
C ILE A 133 -27.09 12.85 -4.71
N GLU A 134 -28.23 13.02 -5.39
CA GLU A 134 -28.33 13.40 -6.81
C GLU A 134 -27.91 12.26 -7.74
N SER A 135 -28.84 11.86 -8.61
CA SER A 135 -28.67 10.68 -9.46
C SER A 135 -27.45 10.76 -10.37
N ALA A 136 -27.03 11.97 -10.77
CA ALA A 136 -25.88 12.18 -11.65
C ALA A 136 -24.53 12.18 -10.91
N ALA A 137 -24.50 12.41 -9.60
CA ALA A 137 -23.27 12.30 -8.81
C ALA A 137 -22.96 10.85 -8.40
N ILE A 138 -24.01 10.02 -8.36
CA ILE A 138 -23.91 8.58 -8.06
C ILE A 138 -23.50 7.77 -9.30
N ASN A 139 -23.89 8.22 -10.50
CA ASN A 139 -23.68 7.51 -11.76
C ASN A 139 -22.37 7.85 -12.46
#